data_AF-A0A924N7U6-F1
#
_entry.id   AF-A0A924N7U6-F1
#
_cell.length_a   1.000
_cell.length_b   1.000
_cell.length_c   1.000
_cell.angle_alpha   90.00
_cell.angle_beta   90.00
_cell.angle_gamma   90.00
#
_symmetry.space_group_name_H-M   'P 1'
#
loop_
_entity.id
_entity.type
_entity.pdbx_description
1 polymer ?
#
loop_
_entity_poly.entity_id
_entity_poly.type
_entity_poly.pdbx_seq_one_letter_code
_entity_poly.pdbx_strand_id
1 'polypeptide(L)' 'MKEYQAVMLRLSRHARDDEDALTDLLNERSRSGWRPAMMSQDDHRLTLIFERPSDTEA' A
#
# COMPACT_ATOMS: atom_id res chain seq x y z
N MET A 1 7.13 18.55 3.99
CA MET A 1 6.32 17.71 4.93
C MET A 1 6.13 16.32 4.29
N LYS A 2 5.79 15.25 5.04
CA LYS A 2 5.46 13.94 4.45
C LYS A 2 3.96 13.69 4.54
N GLU A 3 3.39 13.16 3.48
CA GLU A 3 2.03 12.63 3.44
C GLU A 3 2.04 11.14 3.74
N TYR A 4 1.03 10.67 4.48
CA TYR A 4 0.83 9.27 4.79
C TYR A 4 -0.55 8.81 4.36
N GLN A 5 -0.65 7.59 3.84
CA GLN A 5 -1.91 6.96 3.49
C GLN A 5 -1.94 5.51 3.99
N ALA A 6 -2.98 5.15 4.74
CA ALA A 6 -3.24 3.78 5.13
C ALA A 6 -4.18 3.11 4.11
N VAL A 7 -3.81 1.92 3.64
CA VAL A 7 -4.63 1.05 2.79
C VAL A 7 -4.79 -0.28 3.49
N MET A 8 -6.02 -0.77 3.60
CA MET A 8 -6.33 -2.10 4.11
C MET A 8 -6.89 -2.95 2.98
N LEU A 9 -6.20 -4.05 2.68
CA LEU A 9 -6.69 -5.10 1.79
C LEU A 9 -7.29 -6.22 2.64
N ARG A 10 -8.46 -6.72 2.24
CA ARG A 10 -8.99 -7.95 2.79
C ARG A 10 -8.36 -9.11 2.04
N LEU A 11 -7.73 -10.02 2.77
CA LEU A 11 -7.21 -11.25 2.19
C LEU A 11 -8.37 -12.19 1.87
N SER A 12 -8.33 -12.73 0.66
CA SER A 12 -9.14 -13.86 0.30
C SER A 12 -8.50 -15.15 0.82
N ARG A 13 -9.16 -16.29 0.67
CA ARG A 13 -8.51 -17.59 0.92
C ARG A 13 -7.72 -18.07 -0.30
N HIS A 14 -7.59 -17.23 -1.34
CA HIS A 14 -6.91 -17.52 -2.58
C HIS A 14 -5.63 -16.68 -2.67
N ALA A 15 -4.53 -17.26 -2.17
CA ALA A 15 -3.25 -16.56 -2.03
C ALA A 15 -2.76 -15.91 -3.35
N ARG A 16 -3.05 -16.53 -4.51
CA ARG A 16 -2.66 -15.99 -5.81
C ARG A 16 -3.41 -14.70 -6.16
N ASP A 17 -4.71 -14.68 -5.93
CA ASP A 17 -5.53 -13.48 -6.20
C ASP A 17 -5.11 -12.33 -5.28
N ASP A 18 -4.77 -12.65 -4.03
CA ASP A 18 -4.26 -11.66 -3.06
C ASP A 18 -2.88 -11.11 -3.45
N GLU A 19 -1.99 -11.97 -3.96
CA GLU A 19 -0.66 -11.60 -4.46
C GLU A 19 -0.75 -10.67 -5.68
N ASP A 20 -1.62 -11.03 -6.63
CA ASP A 20 -1.86 -10.23 -7.84
C ASP A 20 -2.42 -8.85 -7.45
N ALA A 21 -3.42 -8.80 -6.56
CA ALA A 21 -4.01 -7.56 -6.07
C ALA A 21 -3.01 -6.68 -5.29
N LEU A 22 -2.14 -7.28 -4.47
CA LEU A 22 -1.08 -6.57 -3.77
C LEU A 22 -0.06 -5.98 -4.75
N THR A 23 0.35 -6.76 -5.75
CA THR A 23 1.30 -6.33 -6.77
C THR A 23 0.77 -5.13 -7.55
N ASP A 24 -0.50 -5.18 -7.94
CA ASP A 24 -1.17 -4.07 -8.63
C ASP A 24 -1.24 -2.81 -7.77
N LEU A 25 -1.60 -2.94 -6.49
CA LEU A 25 -1.63 -1.82 -5.55
C LEU A 25 -0.24 -1.17 -5.41
N LEU A 26 0.81 -1.97 -5.23
CA LEU A 26 2.18 -1.47 -5.09
C LEU A 26 2.64 -0.74 -6.36
N ASN A 27 2.33 -1.29 -7.52
CA ASN A 27 2.66 -0.68 -8.81
C ASN A 27 1.93 0.66 -9.02
N GLU A 28 0.63 0.72 -8.73
CA GLU A 28 -0.17 1.96 -8.82
C GLU A 28 0.38 3.05 -7.90
N ARG A 29 0.66 2.70 -6.64
CA ARG A 29 1.20 3.61 -5.63
C ARG A 29 2.59 4.12 -6.02
N SER A 30 3.46 3.22 -6.48
CA SER A 30 4.80 3.57 -6.96
C SER A 30 4.76 4.56 -8.12
N ARG A 31 3.88 4.36 -9.11
CA ARG A 31 3.68 5.30 -10.24
C ARG A 31 3.22 6.69 -9.78
N SER A 32 2.55 6.76 -8.64
CA SER A 32 2.02 7.99 -8.04
C SER A 32 2.97 8.62 -7.01
N GLY A 33 4.22 8.16 -6.93
CA GLY A 33 5.26 8.70 -6.04
C GLY A 33 5.17 8.22 -4.58
N TRP A 34 4.21 7.33 -4.28
CA TRP A 34 4.06 6.74 -2.95
C TRP A 34 5.02 5.56 -2.77
N ARG A 35 5.55 5.42 -1.56
CA ARG A 35 6.45 4.32 -1.17
C ARG A 35 5.89 3.60 0.06
N PRO A 36 5.99 2.27 0.16
CA PRO A 36 5.61 1.55 1.37
C PRO A 36 6.51 1.97 2.54
N ALA A 37 5.91 2.39 3.65
CA ALA A 37 6.58 2.75 4.90
C ALA A 37 6.43 1.66 5.96
N MET A 38 5.26 1.02 6.00
CA MET A 38 4.97 -0.06 6.95
C MET A 38 4.00 -1.06 6.32
N MET A 39 4.15 -2.32 6.69
CA MET A 39 3.24 -3.40 6.32
C MET A 39 2.98 -4.28 7.53
N SER A 40 1.72 -4.64 7.76
CA SER A 40 1.30 -5.56 8.81
C SER A 40 0.20 -6.46 8.27
N GLN A 41 0.28 -7.76 8.55
CA GLN A 41 -0.66 -8.76 8.06
C GLN A 41 -1.22 -9.57 9.23
N ASP A 42 -2.52 -9.86 9.18
CA ASP A 42 -3.20 -10.89 9.96
C ASP A 42 -3.85 -11.92 9.01
N ASP A 43 -4.55 -12.91 9.57
CA ASP A 43 -5.17 -14.02 8.81
C ASP A 43 -6.22 -13.58 7.77
N HIS A 44 -6.71 -12.34 7.86
CA HIS A 44 -7.84 -11.85 7.06
C HIS A 44 -7.55 -10.51 6.38
N ARG A 45 -6.47 -9.82 6.74
CA ARG A 45 -6.19 -8.47 6.27
C ARG A 45 -4.70 -8.20 6.13
N LEU A 46 -4.39 -7.37 5.14
CA LEU A 46 -3.09 -6.74 4.96
C LEU A 46 -3.27 -5.23 5.11
N THR A 47 -2.53 -4.62 6.03
CA THR A 47 -2.46 -3.18 6.24
C THR A 47 -1.14 -2.65 5.69
N LEU A 48 -1.21 -1.68 4.80
CA LEU A 48 -0.07 -0.98 4.20
C LEU A 48 -0.15 0.51 4.53
N ILE A 49 0.93 1.06 5.06
CA ILE A 49 1.11 2.50 5.16
C ILE A 49 2.03 2.93 4.04
N PHE A 50 1.57 3.85 3.20
CA PHE A 50 2.36 4.51 2.18
C PHE A 50 2.77 5.89 2.67
N GLU A 51 3.98 6.32 2.29
CA GLU A 51 4.44 7.69 2.45
C GLU A 51 4.83 8.30 1.10
N ARG A 52 4.64 9.61 0.96
CA ARG A 52 5.25 10.39 -0.13
C ARG A 52 5.73 11.76 0.38
N PRO A 53 6.73 12.37 -0.25
CA PRO A 53 7.03 13.78 -0.04
C PRO A 53 5.80 14.63 -0.39
N SER A 54 5.43 15.58 0.46
CA SER A 54 4.42 16.59 0.13
C SER A 54 5.08 17.72 -0.66
N ASP A 55 4.50 18.06 -1.82
CA ASP A 55 4.91 19.19 -2.70
C ASP A 55 4.66 20.58 -2.08
N THR A 56 4.51 20.70 -0.76
CA THR A 56 4.25 21.98 -0.07
C THR A 56 5.47 22.92 -0.02
N GLU A 57 6.51 22.65 -0.81
CA GLU A 57 7.63 23.57 -1.05
C GLU A 57 7.80 23.76 -2.56
N ALA A 58 6.98 24.63 -3.14
CA ALA A 58 7.20 25.28 -4.43
C ALA A 58 6.86 26.76 -4.31
#